data_AF-A0AAJ2UN80-F1
#
_entry.id   AF-A0AAJ2UN80-F1
#
_cell.length_a   1.000
_cell.length_b   1.000
_cell.length_c   1.000
_cell.angle_alpha   90.00
_cell.angle_beta   90.00
_cell.angle_gamma   90.00
#
_symmetry.space_group_name_H-M   'P 1'
#
loop_
_entity.id
_entity.type
_entity.pdbx_description
1 polymer ?
#
loop_
_entity_poly.entity_id
_entity_poly.type
_entity_poly.pdbx_seq_one_letter_code
_entity_poly.pdbx_strand_id
1 'polypeptide(L)'
;MNEPSESPQQPPIRDARDARDSGGENPTVRFDATVHPGGTNRDLLGVADLDLDRIPDPEGDVRVVVTAEECRRLLESGYEVRLHAQVPVRPLPAELVEQDDSVRAWLEERVQGIERSGGV
;
A
#
# COMPACT_ATOMS: atom_id res chain seq x y z
N MET A 1 -60.27 10.98 -3.13
CA MET A 1 -59.76 10.63 -1.79
C MET A 1 -58.35 10.10 -2.01
N ASN A 2 -57.37 10.69 -1.33
CA ASN A 2 -55.97 10.77 -1.75
C ASN A 2 -55.20 9.44 -1.67
N GLU A 3 -54.44 9.11 -2.71
CA GLU A 3 -53.32 8.17 -2.66
C GLU A 3 -52.04 8.96 -2.32
N PRO A 4 -51.24 8.55 -1.31
CA PRO A 4 -49.96 9.18 -1.04
C PRO A 4 -48.91 8.69 -2.04
N SER A 5 -48.19 9.64 -2.64
CA SER A 5 -47.04 9.38 -3.50
C SER A 5 -45.86 8.82 -2.71
N GLU A 6 -45.56 7.53 -2.87
CA GLU A 6 -44.28 6.97 -2.42
C GLU A 6 -43.22 7.21 -3.50
N SER A 7 -42.25 8.06 -3.16
CA SER A 7 -41.06 8.30 -3.97
C SER A 7 -40.23 7.02 -4.07
N PRO A 8 -39.61 6.69 -5.22
CA PRO A 8 -38.66 5.58 -5.27
C PRO A 8 -37.47 5.91 -4.38
N GLN A 9 -37.29 5.12 -3.31
CA GLN A 9 -36.14 5.20 -2.43
C GLN A 9 -34.87 4.96 -3.26
N GLN A 10 -34.11 6.03 -3.46
CA GLN A 10 -32.77 5.98 -4.01
C GLN A 10 -31.90 5.16 -3.03
N PRO A 11 -31.22 4.08 -3.47
CA PRO A 11 -30.35 3.32 -2.58
C PRO A 11 -29.25 4.23 -2.02
N PRO A 12 -28.80 4.03 -0.77
CA PRO A 12 -27.75 4.86 -0.19
C PRO A 12 -26.53 4.80 -1.10
N ILE A 13 -26.00 5.98 -1.43
CA ILE A 13 -24.72 6.14 -2.14
C ILE A 13 -23.69 5.44 -1.26
N ARG A 14 -23.34 4.20 -1.63
CA ARG A 14 -22.20 3.50 -1.05
C ARG A 14 -20.99 4.33 -1.43
N ASP A 15 -20.33 4.90 -0.43
CA ASP A 15 -19.04 5.58 -0.59
C ASP A 15 -18.14 4.71 -1.48
N ALA A 16 -17.72 5.28 -2.61
CA ALA A 16 -16.86 4.62 -3.60
C ALA A 16 -15.43 4.34 -3.07
N ARG A 17 -15.23 4.40 -1.75
CA ARG A 17 -13.97 4.13 -1.07
C ARG A 17 -13.87 2.68 -0.56
N ASP A 18 -15.00 1.96 -0.44
CA ASP A 18 -15.03 0.54 -0.05
C ASP A 18 -14.90 -0.44 -1.23
N ALA A 19 -14.87 0.06 -2.48
CA ALA A 19 -14.91 -0.79 -3.68
C ALA A 19 -13.55 -1.39 -4.09
N ARG A 20 -12.50 -1.29 -3.26
CA ARG A 20 -11.21 -1.95 -3.54
C ARG A 20 -10.99 -3.24 -2.73
N ASP A 21 -11.87 -3.56 -1.79
CA ASP A 21 -11.69 -4.72 -0.92
C ASP A 21 -12.97 -5.55 -0.82
N SER A 22 -13.37 -6.13 -1.95
CA SER A 22 -14.48 -7.09 -1.98
C SER A 22 -14.24 -8.18 -3.02
N GLY A 23 -13.70 -9.30 -2.55
CA GLY A 23 -14.12 -10.61 -3.04
C GLY A 23 -13.47 -11.13 -4.33
N GLY A 24 -12.20 -11.48 -4.23
CA GLY A 24 -11.57 -12.51 -5.05
C GLY A 24 -10.33 -13.02 -4.33
N GLU A 25 -10.45 -14.16 -3.63
CA GLU A 25 -9.36 -14.85 -2.92
C GLU A 25 -8.28 -15.38 -3.88
N ASN A 26 -7.64 -14.48 -4.63
CA ASN A 26 -6.33 -14.74 -5.16
C ASN A 26 -5.37 -13.95 -4.27
N PRO A 27 -4.43 -14.61 -3.55
CA PRO A 27 -3.40 -13.89 -2.84
C PRO A 27 -2.73 -12.93 -3.82
N THR A 28 -2.68 -11.64 -3.48
CA THR A 28 -1.95 -10.69 -4.30
C THR A 28 -0.48 -11.10 -4.20
N VAL A 29 0.07 -11.66 -5.28
CA VAL A 29 1.46 -12.08 -5.31
C VAL A 29 2.33 -10.88 -5.64
N ARG A 30 3.35 -10.66 -4.82
CA ARG A 30 4.48 -9.79 -5.15
C ARG A 30 5.72 -10.64 -5.41
N PHE A 31 6.76 -10.02 -5.93
CA PHE A 31 8.02 -10.68 -6.26
C PHE A 31 9.16 -9.95 -5.58
N ASP A 32 10.04 -10.69 -4.93
CA ASP A 32 11.35 -10.21 -4.54
C ASP A 32 12.26 -10.21 -5.77
N ALA A 33 12.85 -9.06 -6.07
CA ALA A 33 13.61 -8.84 -7.28
C ALA A 33 14.81 -7.92 -7.06
N THR A 34 15.82 -8.05 -7.92
CA THR A 34 16.86 -7.02 -8.07
C THR A 34 16.74 -6.31 -9.41
N VAL A 35 16.89 -4.99 -9.38
CA VAL A 35 16.88 -4.13 -10.56
C VAL A 35 18.32 -3.84 -10.96
N HIS A 36 18.61 -4.07 -12.24
CA HIS A 36 19.91 -3.87 -12.85
C HIS A 36 19.83 -2.83 -13.96
N PRO A 37 20.94 -2.13 -14.25
CA PRO A 37 21.04 -1.28 -15.43
C PRO A 37 20.76 -2.14 -16.68
N GLY A 38 19.82 -1.70 -17.52
CA GLY A 38 19.51 -2.38 -18.77
C GLY A 38 20.26 -1.79 -19.97
N GLY A 39 19.97 -2.34 -21.15
CA GLY A 39 20.60 -1.87 -22.40
C GLY A 39 20.28 -0.41 -22.73
N THR A 40 19.10 0.06 -22.33
CA THR A 40 18.60 1.42 -22.61
C THR A 40 18.79 2.36 -21.43
N ASN A 41 18.61 1.89 -20.20
CA ASN A 41 18.74 2.72 -19.01
C ASN A 41 19.88 2.21 -18.11
N ARG A 42 20.95 3.01 -18.03
CA ARG A 42 22.17 2.66 -17.29
C ARG A 42 22.22 3.22 -15.87
N ASP A 43 21.29 4.09 -15.50
CA ASP A 43 21.29 4.77 -14.21
C ASP A 43 20.16 4.26 -13.32
N LEU A 44 20.52 3.72 -12.16
CA LEU A 44 19.57 3.19 -11.18
C LEU A 44 18.95 4.28 -10.30
N LEU A 45 19.41 5.54 -10.36
CA LEU A 45 18.80 6.63 -9.59
C LEU A 45 17.31 6.79 -9.90
N GLY A 46 16.93 6.65 -11.17
CA GLY A 46 15.54 6.77 -11.63
C GLY A 46 14.60 5.68 -11.10
N VAL A 47 15.12 4.61 -10.49
CA VAL A 47 14.31 3.60 -9.80
C VAL A 47 13.65 4.18 -8.54
N ALA A 48 14.23 5.24 -7.95
CA ALA A 48 13.65 5.91 -6.78
C ALA A 48 12.32 6.60 -7.09
N ASP A 49 12.17 7.12 -8.31
CA ASP A 49 10.98 7.86 -8.75
C ASP A 49 9.80 6.95 -9.08
N LEU A 50 9.99 5.63 -9.04
CA LEU A 50 8.97 4.64 -9.36
C LEU A 50 8.15 4.18 -8.13
N ASP A 51 8.36 4.81 -6.96
CA ASP A 51 7.65 4.53 -5.70
C ASP A 51 7.64 3.04 -5.31
N LEU A 52 8.73 2.32 -5.61
CA LEU A 52 8.84 0.88 -5.33
C LEU A 52 9.28 0.62 -3.88
N ASP A 53 8.74 -0.45 -3.30
CA ASP A 53 9.14 -0.93 -1.97
C ASP A 53 10.57 -1.49 -2.01
N ARG A 54 11.51 -0.78 -1.40
CA ARG A 54 12.93 -1.16 -1.36
C ARG A 54 13.23 -2.05 -0.16
N ILE A 55 14.05 -3.07 -0.40
CA ILE A 55 14.61 -3.93 0.65
C ILE A 55 16.05 -3.46 0.89
N PRO A 56 16.46 -3.20 2.14
CA PRO A 56 17.85 -2.93 2.46
C PRO A 56 18.71 -4.11 2.00
N ASP A 57 19.67 -3.85 1.12
CA ASP A 57 20.56 -4.87 0.60
C ASP A 57 22.02 -4.54 0.95
N PRO A 58 22.75 -5.46 1.63
CA PRO A 58 24.11 -5.20 2.07
C PRO A 58 25.14 -5.22 0.94
N GLU A 59 24.81 -5.80 -0.22
CA GLU A 59 25.68 -5.85 -1.39
C GLU A 59 25.58 -4.56 -2.24
N GLY A 60 24.61 -3.70 -1.93
CA GLY A 60 24.40 -2.41 -2.58
C GLY A 60 23.55 -2.48 -3.85
N ASP A 61 22.97 -3.65 -4.14
CA ASP A 61 22.04 -3.82 -5.25
C ASP A 61 20.69 -3.15 -4.95
N VAL A 62 19.97 -2.74 -6.01
CA VAL A 62 18.61 -2.21 -5.87
C VAL A 62 17.63 -3.37 -5.76
N ARG A 63 17.45 -3.85 -4.54
CA ARG A 63 16.49 -4.91 -4.21
C ARG A 63 15.11 -4.32 -3.90
N VAL A 64 14.08 -4.88 -4.53
CA VAL A 64 12.70 -4.37 -4.48
C VAL A 64 11.70 -5.50 -4.34
N VAL A 65 10.54 -5.16 -3.76
CA VAL A 65 9.35 -6.00 -3.82
C VAL A 65 8.36 -5.37 -4.80
N VAL A 66 7.98 -6.12 -5.84
CA VAL A 66 7.21 -5.60 -6.98
C VAL A 66 6.05 -6.50 -7.35
N THR A 67 4.98 -5.90 -7.85
CA THR A 67 3.90 -6.58 -8.58
C THR A 67 4.31 -6.84 -10.03
N ALA A 68 3.53 -7.68 -10.74
CA ALA A 68 3.75 -7.91 -12.17
C ALA A 68 3.66 -6.62 -13.02
N GLU A 69 2.78 -5.70 -12.64
CA GLU A 69 2.61 -4.42 -13.34
C GLU A 69 3.80 -3.48 -13.10
N GLU A 70 4.35 -3.46 -11.89
CA GLU A 70 5.58 -2.73 -11.58
C GLU A 70 6.78 -3.30 -12.34
N CYS A 71 6.90 -4.63 -12.46
CA CYS A 71 7.90 -5.26 -13.32
C CYS A 71 7.79 -4.78 -14.77
N ARG A 72 6.55 -4.73 -15.32
CA ARG A 72 6.34 -4.24 -16.69
C ARG A 72 6.83 -2.79 -16.84
N ARG A 73 6.49 -1.90 -15.91
CA ARG A 73 6.94 -0.50 -15.92
C ARG A 73 8.47 -0.36 -15.85
N LEU A 74 9.14 -1.19 -15.06
CA LEU A 74 10.61 -1.23 -14.98
C LEU A 74 11.24 -1.63 -16.31
N LEU A 75 10.71 -2.68 -16.95
CA LEU A 75 11.19 -3.15 -18.24
C LEU A 75 10.97 -2.10 -19.34
N GLU A 76 9.82 -1.44 -19.35
CA GLU A 76 9.51 -0.34 -20.28
C GLU A 76 10.41 0.88 -20.06
N SER A 77 10.82 1.13 -18.82
CA SER A 77 11.79 2.16 -18.46
C SER A 77 13.23 1.77 -18.83
N GLY A 78 13.43 0.58 -19.40
CA GLY A 78 14.70 0.12 -19.94
C GLY A 78 15.62 -0.55 -18.93
N TYR A 79 15.11 -0.96 -17.77
CA TYR A 79 15.85 -1.71 -16.76
C TYR A 79 15.81 -3.22 -16.99
N GLU A 80 16.78 -3.93 -16.44
CA GLU A 80 16.73 -5.39 -16.28
C GLU A 80 16.20 -5.73 -14.89
N VAL A 81 15.28 -6.69 -14.81
CA VAL A 81 14.69 -7.14 -13.54
C VAL A 81 14.94 -8.63 -13.38
N ARG A 82 15.56 -9.02 -12.27
CA ARG A 82 15.80 -10.43 -11.90
C ARG A 82 14.89 -10.81 -10.75
N LEU A 83 13.95 -11.72 -11.00
CA LEU A 83 13.03 -12.23 -9.99
C LEU A 83 13.67 -13.38 -9.21
N HIS A 84 13.65 -13.29 -7.88
CA HIS A 84 14.25 -14.29 -6.98
C HIS A 84 13.19 -15.20 -6.36
N ALA A 85 12.09 -14.61 -5.88
CA ALA A 85 11.07 -15.35 -5.18
C ALA A 85 9.68 -14.73 -5.35
N GLN A 86 8.66 -15.57 -5.24
CA GLN A 86 7.27 -15.14 -5.10
C GLN A 86 6.98 -14.90 -3.62
N VAL A 87 6.38 -13.75 -3.31
CA VAL A 87 6.03 -13.31 -1.97
C VAL A 87 4.51 -13.20 -1.91
N PRO A 88 3.80 -14.17 -1.29
CA PRO A 88 2.35 -14.09 -1.15
C PRO A 88 2.00 -12.99 -0.14
N VAL A 89 1.21 -12.01 -0.57
CA VAL A 89 0.69 -10.97 0.32
C VAL A 89 -0.67 -11.39 0.84
N ARG A 90 -0.84 -11.30 2.15
CA ARG A 90 -2.12 -11.50 2.83
C ARG A 90 -2.42 -10.29 3.71
N PRO A 91 -3.70 -9.97 3.94
CA PRO A 91 -4.08 -9.00 4.94
C PRO A 91 -3.44 -9.31 6.29
N LEU A 92 -3.04 -8.27 7.03
CA LEU A 92 -2.56 -8.43 8.38
C LEU A 92 -3.72 -9.01 9.25
N PRO A 93 -3.48 -10.06 10.06
CA PRO A 93 -4.49 -10.56 10.99
C PRO A 93 -5.05 -9.44 11.86
N ALA A 94 -6.39 -9.37 11.98
CA ALA A 94 -7.05 -8.29 12.72
C ALA A 94 -6.67 -8.24 14.21
N GLU A 95 -6.31 -9.39 14.80
CA GLU A 95 -5.79 -9.51 16.16
C GLU A 95 -4.43 -8.83 16.39
N LEU A 96 -3.68 -8.52 15.32
CA LEU A 96 -2.44 -7.75 15.37
C LEU A 96 -2.66 -6.25 15.13
N VAL A 97 -3.90 -5.84 14.85
CA VAL A 97 -4.26 -4.43 14.61
C VAL A 97 -4.83 -3.87 15.91
N GLU A 98 -4.10 -2.94 16.52
CA GLU A 98 -4.56 -2.21 17.70
C GLU A 98 -5.80 -1.37 17.37
N GLN A 99 -6.78 -1.37 18.28
CA GLN A 99 -8.01 -0.60 18.12
C GLN A 99 -7.81 0.85 18.55
N ASP A 100 -8.53 1.77 17.91
CA ASP A 100 -8.43 3.23 18.14
C ASP A 100 -8.51 3.63 19.62
N ASP A 101 -9.38 3.00 20.41
CA ASP A 101 -9.52 3.31 21.83
C ASP A 101 -8.31 2.84 22.65
N SER A 102 -7.71 1.70 22.31
CA SER A 102 -6.46 1.21 22.92
C SER A 102 -5.29 2.13 22.58
N VAL A 103 -5.19 2.55 21.31
CA VAL A 103 -4.16 3.50 20.85
C VAL A 103 -4.35 4.85 21.52
N ARG A 104 -5.59 5.34 21.67
CA ARG A 104 -5.89 6.60 22.36
C ARG A 104 -5.46 6.54 23.82
N ALA A 105 -5.82 5.49 24.55
CA ALA A 105 -5.42 5.33 25.95
C ALA A 105 -3.89 5.28 26.11
N TRP A 106 -3.20 4.54 25.23
CA TRP A 106 -1.73 4.47 25.21
C TRP A 106 -1.09 5.84 24.92
N LEU A 107 -1.64 6.61 23.96
CA LEU A 107 -1.17 7.96 23.63
C LEU A 107 -1.37 8.92 24.80
N GLU A 108 -2.54 8.87 25.45
CA GLU A 108 -2.86 9.71 26.60
C GLU A 108 -1.87 9.45 27.73
N GLU A 109 -1.60 8.19 28.08
CA GLU A 109 -0.61 7.81 29.09
C GLU A 109 0.79 8.38 28.78
N ARG A 110 1.22 8.33 27.51
CA ARG A 110 2.54 8.82 27.09
C ARG A 110 2.65 10.34 27.03
N VAL A 111 1.56 11.05 26.77
CA VAL A 111 1.58 12.50 26.51
C VAL A 111 1.22 13.32 27.76
N GLN A 112 0.80 12.73 28.88
CA GLN A 112 0.47 13.46 30.12
C GLN A 112 1.62 14.32 30.70
N GLY A 113 2.87 14.14 30.23
CA GLY A 113 4.04 14.91 30.68
C GLY A 113 4.58 15.95 29.70
N ILE A 114 3.96 16.14 28.53
CA ILE A 114 4.42 17.14 27.55
C ILE A 114 3.62 18.42 27.76
N GLU A 115 4.25 19.46 28.29
CA GLU A 115 3.64 20.80 28.34
C GLU A 115 3.23 21.20 26.92
N ARG A 116 1.92 21.30 26.69
CA ARG A 116 1.39 21.92 25.48
C ARG A 116 1.60 23.42 25.64
N SER A 117 2.70 23.93 25.11
CA SER A 117 2.89 25.36 24.91
C SER A 117 1.73 25.86 24.04
N GLY A 118 0.71 26.41 24.67
CA GLY A 118 -0.46 26.96 24.01
C GLY A 118 -0.03 28.05 23.05
N GLY A 119 -0.29 27.84 21.76
CA GLY A 119 -0.25 28.91 20.78
C GLY A 119 -1.40 29.87 21.06
N VAL A 120 -1.08 30.99 21.68
CA VAL A 120 -1.86 32.24 21.67
C VAL A 120 -1.04 33.26 20.90
#